data_AF-A0A9E3WQQ7-F1
#
_entry.id   AF-A0A9E3WQQ7-F1
#
_cell.length_a   1.000
_cell.length_b   1.000
_cell.length_c   1.000
_cell.angle_alpha   90.00
_cell.angle_beta   90.00
_cell.angle_gamma   90.00
#
_symmetry.space_group_name_H-M   'P 1'
#
loop_
_entity.id
_entity.type
_entity.pdbx_description
1 polymer ?
#
loop_
_entity_poly.entity_id
_entity_poly.type
_entity_poly.pdbx_seq_one_letter_code
_entity_poly.pdbx_strand_id
1 'polypeptide(L)'
;MRAIRVTALLGIVAVAAASAPSALAVPPWRSLLNIRSVEADPGKAYWLTENNGPWLVLAATFAGQDAEQDAHELVIELRRRFGIEAYMHKQHYDYSQQVQGLGVDKYGAPKKMRYLHGGAYDEVAVLAGNFRNV
;
A
#
# COMPACT_ATOMS: atom_id res chain seq x y z
N MET A 1 -59.97 34.27 -20.23
CA MET A 1 -58.52 34.04 -20.01
C MET A 1 -58.24 33.99 -18.51
N ARG A 2 -57.35 33.08 -18.08
CA ARG A 2 -56.74 32.93 -16.72
C ARG A 2 -57.48 32.05 -15.70
N ALA A 3 -57.22 30.74 -15.73
CA ALA A 3 -57.38 29.85 -14.57
C ALA A 3 -56.65 28.49 -14.74
N ILE A 4 -55.38 28.44 -15.19
CA ILE A 4 -54.66 27.15 -15.34
C ILE A 4 -53.21 27.18 -14.81
N ARG A 5 -52.68 28.30 -14.30
CA ARG A 5 -51.24 28.41 -14.00
C ARG A 5 -50.78 28.12 -12.57
N VAL A 6 -51.68 27.80 -11.63
CA VAL A 6 -51.30 27.71 -10.20
C VAL A 6 -51.07 26.27 -9.71
N THR A 7 -51.71 25.26 -10.32
CA THR A 7 -51.61 23.86 -9.86
C THR A 7 -50.31 23.16 -10.24
N ALA A 8 -49.61 23.62 -11.28
CA ALA A 8 -48.36 22.99 -11.74
C ALA A 8 -47.15 23.28 -10.84
N LEU A 9 -47.19 24.33 -10.02
CA LEU A 9 -46.07 24.73 -9.15
C LEU A 9 -46.07 24.00 -7.80
N LEU A 10 -47.21 23.52 -7.31
CA LEU A 10 -47.29 22.76 -6.05
C LEU A 10 -46.86 21.30 -6.18
N GLY A 11 -47.01 20.69 -7.35
CA GLY A 11 -46.60 19.30 -7.59
C GLY A 11 -45.08 19.09 -7.64
N ILE A 12 -44.33 20.11 -8.07
CA ILE A 12 -42.87 20.02 -8.24
C ILE A 12 -42.12 20.16 -6.90
N VAL A 13 -42.69 20.87 -5.92
CA VAL A 13 -42.05 21.05 -4.61
C VAL A 13 -42.16 19.79 -3.74
N ALA A 14 -43.22 18.99 -3.89
CA ALA A 14 -43.42 17.79 -3.09
C ALA A 14 -42.48 16.62 -3.46
N VAL A 15 -41.99 16.57 -4.69
CA VAL A 15 -41.08 15.50 -5.15
C VAL A 15 -39.61 15.77 -4.78
N ALA A 16 -39.24 17.04 -4.55
CA ALA A 16 -37.88 17.41 -4.15
C ALA A 16 -37.55 17.14 -2.66
N ALA A 17 -38.56 16.89 -1.82
CA ALA A 17 -38.36 16.65 -0.39
C ALA A 17 -37.95 15.21 -0.03
N ALA A 18 -38.08 14.26 -0.96
CA ALA A 18 -37.79 12.85 -0.71
C ALA A 18 -36.32 12.43 -0.97
N SER A 19 -35.49 13.33 -1.49
CA SER A 19 -34.07 13.09 -1.77
C SER A 19 -33.16 13.79 -0.76
N ALA A 20 -33.50 13.74 0.53
CA ALA A 20 -32.57 14.16 1.58
C ALA A 20 -31.59 13.00 1.84
N PRO A 21 -30.29 13.14 1.53
CA PRO A 21 -29.31 12.15 1.93
C PRO A 21 -29.31 12.05 3.46
N SER A 22 -29.51 10.84 3.99
CA SER A 22 -29.37 10.55 5.41
C SER A 22 -27.96 10.91 5.85
N ALA A 23 -27.79 12.08 6.45
CA ALA A 23 -26.54 12.50 7.05
C ALA A 23 -26.29 11.63 8.28
N LEU A 24 -25.53 10.54 8.11
CA LEU A 24 -25.02 9.76 9.23
C LEU A 24 -24.04 10.64 10.00
N ALA A 25 -24.48 11.14 11.16
CA ALA A 25 -23.68 12.01 12.01
C ALA A 25 -22.42 11.28 12.48
N VAL A 26 -21.24 11.88 12.23
CA VAL A 26 -19.97 11.36 12.71
C VAL A 26 -19.89 11.54 14.24
N PRO A 27 -19.57 10.50 15.02
CA PRO A 27 -19.53 10.62 16.48
C PRO A 27 -18.43 11.57 16.97
N PRO A 28 -18.69 12.39 18.01
CA PRO A 28 -17.74 13.41 18.50
C PRO A 28 -16.46 12.83 19.12
N TRP A 29 -16.46 11.56 19.52
CA TRP A 29 -15.26 10.86 20.01
C TRP A 29 -14.35 10.37 18.87
N ARG A 30 -14.82 10.37 17.62
CA ARG A 30 -14.02 9.90 16.48
C ARG A 30 -12.83 10.81 16.19
N SER A 31 -12.87 12.08 16.60
CA SER A 31 -11.72 13.00 16.56
C SER A 31 -10.67 12.70 17.64
N LEU A 32 -11.05 11.98 18.71
CA LEU A 32 -10.12 11.54 19.76
C LEU A 32 -9.31 10.31 19.33
N LEU A 33 -9.82 9.53 18.38
CA LEU A 33 -9.08 8.44 17.76
C LEU A 33 -8.56 8.92 16.41
N ASN A 34 -7.25 9.09 16.28
CA ASN A 34 -6.61 9.55 15.03
C ASN A 34 -6.60 8.45 13.94
N ILE A 35 -7.73 7.77 13.74
CA ILE A 35 -7.94 6.69 12.77
C ILE A 35 -8.04 7.33 11.40
N ARG A 36 -6.90 7.51 10.74
CA ARG A 36 -6.86 7.79 9.31
C ARG A 36 -7.31 6.54 8.57
N SER A 37 -8.42 6.67 7.84
CA SER A 37 -8.81 5.67 6.86
C SER A 37 -7.96 5.89 5.62
N VAL A 38 -7.26 4.85 5.18
CA VAL A 38 -6.52 4.84 3.90
C VAL A 38 -7.25 3.94 2.90
N GLU A 39 -6.99 4.15 1.61
CA GLU A 39 -7.56 3.29 0.58
C GLU A 39 -7.00 1.87 0.69
N ALA A 40 -7.89 0.88 0.75
CA ALA A 40 -7.58 -0.54 0.93
C ALA A 40 -8.42 -1.41 -0.01
N ASP A 41 -8.24 -1.22 -1.33
CA ASP A 41 -8.87 -1.99 -2.39
C ASP A 41 -8.06 -3.26 -2.69
N PRO A 42 -8.61 -4.47 -2.46
CA PRO A 42 -7.92 -5.73 -2.75
C PRO A 42 -7.55 -5.92 -4.22
N GLY A 43 -8.21 -5.19 -5.15
CA GLY A 43 -7.91 -5.25 -6.59
C GLY A 43 -6.72 -4.41 -7.04
N LYS A 44 -6.10 -3.62 -6.14
CA LYS A 44 -4.93 -2.78 -6.44
C LYS A 44 -3.65 -3.39 -5.88
N ALA A 45 -2.60 -3.49 -6.70
CA ALA A 45 -1.33 -4.08 -6.27
C ALA A 45 -0.47 -3.20 -5.34
N TYR A 46 -0.73 -1.90 -5.26
CA TYR A 46 0.00 -0.99 -4.35
C TYR A 46 1.54 -1.05 -4.45
N TRP A 47 2.07 -1.12 -5.67
CA TRP A 47 3.50 -0.99 -5.92
C TRP A 47 4.04 0.35 -5.43
N LEU A 48 5.23 0.31 -4.85
CA LEU A 48 5.96 1.50 -4.45
C LEU A 48 6.33 2.31 -5.70
N THR A 49 6.06 3.61 -5.66
CA THR A 49 6.45 4.58 -6.69
C THR A 49 7.32 5.67 -6.09
N GLU A 50 7.99 6.44 -6.95
CA GLU A 50 8.82 7.60 -6.54
C GLU A 50 8.03 8.68 -5.78
N ASN A 51 6.70 8.69 -5.92
CA ASN A 51 5.83 9.65 -5.24
C ASN A 51 5.48 9.24 -3.79
N ASN A 52 5.90 8.06 -3.34
CA ASN A 52 5.63 7.56 -2.00
C ASN A 52 6.84 7.80 -1.08
N GLY A 53 6.62 8.37 0.10
CA GLY A 53 7.67 8.84 1.01
C GLY A 53 7.26 10.08 1.80
N PRO A 54 8.20 10.79 2.44
CA PRO A 54 9.66 10.67 2.32
C PRO A 54 10.28 9.49 3.08
N TRP A 55 9.60 8.97 4.11
CA TRP A 55 10.09 7.87 4.93
C TRP A 55 9.13 6.69 4.95
N LEU A 56 9.71 5.50 4.80
CA LEU A 56 9.04 4.21 4.83
C LEU A 56 9.80 3.30 5.80
N VAL A 57 9.05 2.43 6.48
CA VAL A 57 9.56 1.41 7.40
C VAL A 57 9.35 0.05 6.76
N LEU A 58 10.42 -0.74 6.68
CA LEU A 58 10.32 -2.13 6.25
C LEU A 58 9.55 -2.95 7.28
N ALA A 59 8.39 -3.46 6.90
CA ALA A 59 7.56 -4.29 7.76
C ALA A 59 7.93 -5.77 7.65
N ALA A 60 8.08 -6.28 6.42
CA ALA A 60 8.43 -7.67 6.14
C ALA A 60 9.04 -7.82 4.74
N THR A 61 9.72 -8.93 4.51
CA THR A 61 10.17 -9.39 3.19
C THR A 61 9.67 -10.81 2.96
N PHE A 62 9.23 -11.08 1.73
CA PHE A 62 8.75 -12.38 1.30
C PHE A 62 9.58 -12.86 0.11
N ALA A 63 9.88 -14.15 0.07
CA ALA A 63 10.63 -14.80 -1.01
C ALA A 63 9.99 -16.15 -1.32
N GLY A 64 9.97 -16.55 -2.59
CA GLY A 64 9.37 -17.80 -3.05
C GLY A 64 8.17 -17.60 -3.97
N GLN A 65 7.47 -18.71 -4.26
CA GLN A 65 6.40 -18.75 -5.27
C GLN A 65 5.22 -17.84 -4.94
N ASP A 66 4.84 -17.79 -3.65
CA ASP A 66 3.66 -17.06 -3.18
C ASP A 66 4.01 -15.68 -2.58
N ALA A 67 5.26 -15.25 -2.71
CA ALA A 67 5.78 -14.05 -2.03
C ALA A 67 5.00 -12.76 -2.36
N GLU A 68 4.57 -12.59 -3.62
CA GLU A 68 3.79 -11.43 -4.03
C GLU A 68 2.38 -11.46 -3.43
N GLN A 69 1.76 -12.65 -3.34
CA GLN A 69 0.44 -12.81 -2.74
C GLN A 69 0.47 -12.53 -1.24
N ASP A 70 1.44 -13.10 -0.53
CA ASP A 70 1.63 -12.90 0.91
C ASP A 70 1.93 -11.42 1.23
N ALA A 71 2.78 -10.78 0.43
CA ALA A 71 3.08 -9.36 0.55
C ALA A 71 1.83 -8.50 0.32
N HIS A 72 1.02 -8.83 -0.69
CA HIS A 72 -0.22 -8.12 -0.99
C HIS A 72 -1.24 -8.25 0.14
N GLU A 73 -1.41 -9.46 0.69
CA GLU A 73 -2.29 -9.70 1.83
C GLU A 73 -1.89 -8.84 3.04
N LEU A 74 -0.58 -8.80 3.36
CA LEU A 74 -0.06 -7.95 4.44
C LEU A 74 -0.31 -6.46 4.17
N VAL A 75 -0.11 -5.99 2.93
CA VAL A 75 -0.40 -4.59 2.56
C VAL A 75 -1.87 -4.25 2.78
N ILE A 76 -2.79 -5.14 2.36
CA ILE A 76 -4.22 -4.96 2.58
C ILE A 76 -4.58 -4.98 4.05
N GLU A 77 -3.98 -5.86 4.87
CA GLU A 77 -4.21 -5.87 6.31
C GLU A 77 -3.76 -4.54 6.95
N LEU A 78 -2.55 -4.07 6.65
CA LEU A 78 -2.02 -2.82 7.17
C LEU A 78 -2.91 -1.62 6.82
N ARG A 79 -3.38 -1.56 5.57
CA ARG A 79 -4.26 -0.49 5.10
C ARG A 79 -5.65 -0.55 5.72
N ARG A 80 -6.27 -1.74 5.73
CA ARG A 80 -7.66 -1.92 6.15
C ARG A 80 -7.85 -1.94 7.66
N ARG A 81 -6.97 -2.66 8.37
CA ARG A 81 -7.09 -2.90 9.81
C ARG A 81 -6.42 -1.82 10.64
N PHE A 82 -5.29 -1.30 10.16
CA PHE A 82 -4.48 -0.34 10.90
C PHE A 82 -4.51 1.07 10.33
N GLY A 83 -5.06 1.27 9.13
CA GLY A 83 -5.13 2.60 8.52
C GLY A 83 -3.76 3.14 8.08
N ILE A 84 -2.79 2.25 7.83
CA ILE A 84 -1.42 2.60 7.49
C ILE A 84 -1.22 2.45 5.98
N GLU A 85 -0.67 3.48 5.32
CA GLU A 85 -0.29 3.37 3.92
C GLU A 85 0.88 2.39 3.80
N ALA A 86 0.69 1.31 3.06
CA ALA A 86 1.69 0.27 2.86
C ALA A 86 1.86 -0.04 1.37
N TYR A 87 3.07 -0.39 0.96
CA TYR A 87 3.44 -0.57 -0.44
C TYR A 87 4.26 -1.84 -0.63
N MET A 88 4.13 -2.46 -1.80
CA MET A 88 4.99 -3.56 -2.22
C MET A 88 6.17 -3.05 -3.02
N HIS A 89 7.37 -3.60 -2.81
CA HIS A 89 8.56 -3.32 -3.60
C HIS A 89 9.26 -4.62 -3.98
N LYS A 90 9.41 -4.88 -5.28
CA LYS A 90 10.05 -6.09 -5.79
C LYS A 90 11.54 -5.83 -6.06
N GLN A 91 12.38 -6.72 -5.55
CA GLN A 91 13.83 -6.69 -5.76
C GLN A 91 14.32 -8.05 -6.23
N HIS A 92 15.11 -8.06 -7.32
CA HIS A 92 15.78 -9.25 -7.81
C HIS A 92 17.18 -9.35 -7.23
N TYR A 93 17.57 -10.54 -6.78
CA TYR A 93 18.91 -10.84 -6.30
C TYR A 93 19.53 -11.97 -7.11
N ASP A 94 20.75 -11.76 -7.60
CA ASP A 94 21.56 -12.79 -8.28
C ASP A 94 22.87 -13.01 -7.51
N TYR A 95 22.93 -14.13 -6.79
CA TYR A 95 24.10 -14.58 -6.03
C TYR A 95 24.81 -15.78 -6.67
N SER A 96 24.52 -16.07 -7.95
CA SER A 96 25.11 -17.22 -8.67
C SER A 96 26.60 -17.03 -8.99
N GLN A 97 27.05 -15.78 -9.05
CA GLN A 97 28.41 -15.45 -9.48
C GLN A 97 29.45 -15.66 -8.36
N GLN A 98 30.66 -16.02 -8.78
CA GLN A 98 31.81 -16.02 -7.89
C GLN A 98 32.22 -14.58 -7.57
N VAL A 99 32.50 -14.31 -6.30
CA VAL A 99 32.93 -13.00 -5.82
C VAL A 99 34.39 -13.03 -5.39
N GLN A 100 35.08 -11.91 -5.57
CA GLN A 100 36.43 -11.74 -5.03
C GLN A 100 36.33 -11.61 -3.50
N GLY A 101 36.89 -12.60 -2.81
CA GLY A 101 36.95 -12.63 -1.36
C GLY A 101 38.17 -11.92 -0.81
N LEU A 102 38.20 -11.80 0.52
CA LEU A 102 39.35 -11.26 1.23
C LEU A 102 40.52 -12.25 1.22
N GLY A 103 41.71 -11.73 0.91
CA GLY A 103 42.98 -12.46 0.93
C GLY A 103 43.42 -13.00 -0.42
N VAL A 104 44.53 -13.73 -0.39
CA VAL A 104 45.14 -14.38 -1.56
C VAL A 104 45.09 -15.90 -1.40
N ASP A 105 45.07 -16.61 -2.52
CA ASP A 105 45.24 -18.06 -2.53
C ASP A 105 46.73 -18.43 -2.32
N LYS A 106 47.00 -19.73 -2.31
CA LYS A 106 48.36 -20.28 -2.17
C LYS A 106 49.31 -19.91 -3.32
N TYR A 107 48.79 -19.33 -4.39
CA TYR A 107 49.53 -18.88 -5.57
C TYR A 107 49.63 -17.34 -5.66
N GLY A 108 49.15 -16.62 -4.65
CA GLY A 108 49.16 -15.15 -4.61
C GLY A 108 48.05 -14.48 -5.43
N ALA A 109 47.15 -15.24 -6.05
CA ALA A 109 46.01 -14.68 -6.77
C ALA A 109 44.88 -14.30 -5.78
N PRO A 110 44.00 -13.33 -6.12
CA PRO A 110 42.89 -13.00 -5.26
C PRO A 110 41.97 -14.20 -5.00
N LYS A 111 41.62 -14.41 -3.74
CA LYS A 111 40.79 -15.54 -3.32
C LYS A 111 39.40 -15.43 -3.94
N LYS A 112 38.94 -16.47 -4.65
CA LYS A 112 37.55 -16.56 -5.16
C LYS A 112 36.64 -17.18 -4.09
N MET A 113 35.49 -16.57 -3.87
CA MET A 113 34.45 -17.00 -2.91
C MET A 113 33.09 -17.13 -3.61
N ARG A 114 32.14 -17.75 -2.92
CA ARG A 114 30.76 -17.95 -3.38
C ARG A 114 29.82 -17.66 -2.21
N TYR A 115 28.67 -17.08 -2.48
CA TYR A 115 27.59 -16.95 -1.49
C TYR A 115 27.10 -18.31 -1.04
N LEU A 116 26.86 -18.47 0.28
CA LEU A 116 26.38 -19.73 0.85
C LEU A 116 25.07 -20.18 0.19
N HIS A 117 24.18 -19.23 -0.09
CA HIS A 117 22.95 -19.41 -0.86
C HIS A 117 23.14 -18.84 -2.27
N GLY A 118 23.89 -19.57 -3.11
CA GLY A 118 24.32 -19.12 -4.45
C GLY A 118 23.25 -19.20 -5.55
N GLY A 119 22.01 -18.84 -5.24
CA GLY A 119 20.90 -18.81 -6.21
C GLY A 119 20.55 -17.40 -6.68
N ALA A 120 19.66 -17.33 -7.67
CA ALA A 120 18.96 -16.10 -8.01
C ALA A 120 17.50 -16.22 -7.58
N TYR A 121 16.95 -15.18 -6.97
CA TYR A 121 15.57 -15.17 -6.51
C TYR A 121 15.01 -13.76 -6.46
N ASP A 122 13.68 -13.68 -6.54
CA ASP A 122 12.93 -12.44 -6.36
C ASP A 122 12.44 -12.36 -4.90
N GLU A 123 12.55 -11.17 -4.31
CA GLU A 123 11.89 -10.84 -3.05
C GLU A 123 10.88 -9.72 -3.25
N VAL A 124 9.84 -9.74 -2.43
CA VAL A 124 8.85 -8.67 -2.33
C VAL A 124 8.89 -8.13 -0.90
N ALA A 125 9.30 -6.87 -0.76
CA ALA A 125 9.32 -6.13 0.48
C ALA A 125 7.99 -5.39 0.70
N VAL A 126 7.49 -5.41 1.93
CA VAL A 126 6.35 -4.61 2.37
C VAL A 126 6.85 -3.41 3.16
N LEU A 127 6.54 -2.23 2.66
CA LEU A 127 7.00 -0.94 3.18
C LEU A 127 5.81 -0.15 3.71
N ALA A 128 5.76 0.10 5.02
CA ALA A 128 4.73 0.90 5.66
C ALA A 128 5.21 2.35 5.82
N GLY A 129 4.41 3.36 5.45
CA GLY A 129 4.77 4.73 5.78
C GLY A 129 4.01 5.83 5.10
N ASN A 130 4.76 6.70 4.40
CA ASN A 130 4.48 8.13 4.21
C ASN A 130 4.54 8.92 5.52
N PHE A 131 5.49 8.55 6.38
CA PHE A 131 5.74 9.29 7.60
C PHE A 131 6.38 10.64 7.26
N ARG A 132 5.88 11.70 7.91
CA ARG A 132 6.45 13.04 7.77
C ARG A 132 7.81 13.09 8.44
N ASN A 133 8.66 13.98 7.94
CA ASN A 133 9.84 14.38 8.69
C ASN A 133 9.40 15.03 10.01
N VAL A 134 10.08 14.70 11.10
CA VAL A 134 9.87 15.31 12.42
C VAL A 134 10.57 16.66 12.51
#